data_AF-A0A820NRK6-F1
#
_entry.id   AF-A0A820NRK6-F1
#
_cell.length_a   1.000
_cell.length_b   1.000
_cell.length_c   1.000
_cell.angle_alpha   90.00
_cell.angle_beta   90.00
_cell.angle_gamma   90.00
#
_symmetry.space_group_name_H-M   'P 1'
#
loop_
_entity.id
_entity.type
_entity.pdbx_description
1 polymer ?
#
loop_
_entity_poly.entity_id
_entity_poly.type
_entity_poly.pdbx_seq_one_letter_code
_entity_poly.pdbx_strand_id
1 'polypeptide(L)'
;DTPSGDPTQTIVIGSHSDSVPAGPGINDNGSGSAANLAMAVALARLFRTSTYPKYKYRVRFCWWGAEEVGLLGSDHHVKQAKNTSIVGERLSDYLINLNYDMLGSPNYIFGIYDGSTSRNGTPSQAIPGSKKISSLFKDWFIQQNLPWDYTQFSGRSDYGPFLAEGI
;
A
#
# COMPACT_ATOMS: atom_id res chain seq x y z
N ASP A 1 -0.07 -0.68 -13.73
CA ASP A 1 -0.37 -2.11 -13.52
C ASP A 1 0.72 -2.98 -14.12
N THR A 2 0.89 -4.20 -13.60
CA THR A 2 1.70 -5.24 -14.24
C THR A 2 1.07 -5.66 -15.59
N PRO A 3 1.88 -6.09 -16.57
CA PRO A 3 1.38 -6.50 -17.90
C PRO A 3 0.60 -7.82 -17.90
N SER A 4 0.65 -8.59 -16.81
CA SER A 4 -0.14 -9.80 -16.60
C SER A 4 -0.58 -9.91 -15.14
N GLY A 5 -1.35 -10.95 -14.84
CA GLY A 5 -1.98 -11.16 -13.53
C GLY A 5 -3.49 -11.19 -13.67
N ASP A 6 -4.16 -11.91 -12.78
CA ASP A 6 -5.61 -11.93 -12.74
C ASP A 6 -6.15 -10.55 -12.32
N PRO A 7 -6.90 -9.84 -13.19
CA PRO A 7 -7.42 -8.51 -12.86
C PRO A 7 -8.47 -8.55 -11.74
N THR A 8 -9.09 -9.71 -11.46
CA THR A 8 -10.03 -9.90 -10.33
C THR A 8 -9.32 -10.13 -8.99
N GLN A 9 -7.99 -10.20 -9.01
CA GLN A 9 -7.16 -10.42 -7.83
C GLN A 9 -5.95 -9.48 -7.82
N THR A 10 -6.18 -8.27 -7.33
CA THR A 10 -5.25 -7.15 -7.44
C THR A 10 -4.62 -6.79 -6.11
N ILE A 11 -3.29 -6.68 -6.10
CA ILE A 11 -2.53 -6.07 -5.02
C ILE A 11 -2.30 -4.61 -5.41
N VAL A 12 -2.84 -3.69 -4.62
CA VAL A 12 -2.64 -2.25 -4.80
C VAL A 12 -1.48 -1.82 -3.91
N ILE A 13 -0.50 -1.15 -4.50
CA ILE A 13 0.67 -0.58 -3.83
C ILE A 13 0.62 0.93 -4.01
N GLY A 14 0.57 1.68 -2.92
CA GLY A 14 0.33 3.11 -2.90
C GLY A 14 1.34 3.90 -2.07
N SER A 15 1.48 5.17 -2.44
CA SER A 15 2.18 6.22 -1.70
C SER A 15 1.66 7.57 -2.19
N HIS A 16 1.42 8.55 -1.33
CA HIS A 16 1.11 9.90 -1.83
C HIS A 16 2.35 10.59 -2.41
N SER A 17 2.07 11.54 -3.30
CA SER A 17 3.05 12.26 -4.12
C SER A 17 2.97 13.78 -3.95
N ASP A 18 1.92 14.28 -3.29
CA ASP A 18 1.86 15.66 -2.83
C ASP A 18 2.67 15.86 -1.54
N SER A 19 2.94 17.13 -1.25
CA SER A 19 3.57 17.59 0.00
C SER A 19 2.82 18.78 0.55
N VAL A 20 3.09 19.14 1.80
CA VAL A 20 2.65 20.43 2.36
C VAL A 20 3.35 21.65 1.74
N PRO A 21 2.75 22.85 1.80
CA PRO A 21 3.37 24.09 1.30
C PRO A 21 4.66 24.49 2.01
N ALA A 22 4.90 23.97 3.22
CA ALA A 22 6.04 24.35 4.05
C ALA A 22 7.38 23.82 3.52
N GLY A 23 7.38 22.83 2.63
CA GLY A 23 8.62 22.25 2.12
C GLY A 23 8.42 21.16 1.07
N PRO A 24 9.53 20.61 0.55
CA PRO A 24 9.52 19.72 -0.60
C PRO A 24 9.06 18.28 -0.32
N GLY A 25 8.69 17.95 0.93
CA GLY A 25 8.15 16.63 1.27
C GLY A 25 9.08 15.45 0.97
N ILE A 26 10.40 15.59 1.17
CA ILE A 26 11.35 14.53 0.76
C ILE A 26 11.13 13.24 1.54
N ASN A 27 11.00 13.31 2.87
CA ASN A 27 10.60 12.13 3.64
C ASN A 27 9.10 11.87 3.49
N ASP A 28 8.31 12.93 3.57
CA ASP A 28 6.84 12.92 3.62
C ASP A 28 6.26 13.59 2.34
N ASN A 29 6.00 12.85 1.26
CA ASN A 29 6.23 11.40 1.11
C ASN A 29 7.02 11.03 -0.15
N GLY A 30 8.03 11.84 -0.47
CA GLY A 30 9.02 11.53 -1.51
C GLY A 30 9.71 10.19 -1.27
N SER A 31 9.94 9.79 -0.02
CA SER A 31 10.59 8.53 0.34
C SER A 31 9.73 7.31 -0.01
N GLY A 32 8.43 7.32 0.33
CA GLY A 32 7.48 6.27 -0.04
C GLY A 32 7.24 6.25 -1.55
N SER A 33 7.07 7.42 -2.17
CA SER A 33 6.96 7.57 -3.63
C SER A 33 8.15 6.99 -4.38
N ALA A 34 9.37 7.23 -3.91
CA ALA A 34 10.59 6.69 -4.49
C ALA A 34 10.69 5.17 -4.32
N ALA A 35 10.35 4.64 -3.13
CA ALA A 35 10.33 3.20 -2.87
C ALA A 35 9.30 2.49 -3.76
N ASN A 36 8.11 3.08 -3.91
CA ASN A 36 7.04 2.60 -4.78
C ASN A 36 7.52 2.48 -6.24
N LEU A 37 8.17 3.51 -6.76
CA LEU A 37 8.76 3.49 -8.10
C LEU A 37 9.86 2.44 -8.22
N ALA A 38 10.75 2.33 -7.23
CA ALA A 38 11.83 1.35 -7.22
C ALA A 38 11.28 -0.09 -7.25
N MET A 39 10.22 -0.38 -6.49
CA MET A 39 9.53 -1.68 -6.52
C MET A 39 8.92 -1.96 -7.89
N ALA A 40 8.24 -0.99 -8.51
CA ALA A 40 7.68 -1.15 -9.84
C ALA A 40 8.75 -1.46 -10.89
N VAL A 41 9.89 -0.75 -10.85
CA VAL A 41 11.03 -0.98 -11.74
C VAL A 41 11.67 -2.36 -11.49
N ALA A 42 11.86 -2.74 -10.22
CA ALA A 42 12.42 -4.05 -9.87
C ALA A 42 11.51 -5.19 -10.35
N LEU A 43 10.20 -5.07 -10.13
CA LEU A 43 9.22 -6.05 -10.56
C LEU A 43 9.19 -6.18 -12.09
N ALA A 44 9.25 -5.07 -12.82
CA ALA A 44 9.32 -5.07 -14.28
C ALA A 44 10.62 -5.70 -14.83
N ARG A 45 11.75 -5.52 -14.14
CA ARG A 45 13.01 -6.20 -14.50
C ARG A 45 12.91 -7.71 -14.30
N LEU A 46 12.34 -8.15 -13.19
CA LEU A 46 12.09 -9.57 -12.93
C LEU A 46 11.21 -10.20 -14.00
N PHE A 47 10.15 -9.50 -14.44
CA PHE A 47 9.27 -9.98 -15.52
C PHE A 47 9.98 -10.28 -16.83
N ARG A 48 11.07 -9.54 -17.11
CA ARG A 48 11.82 -9.67 -18.37
C ARG A 48 12.80 -10.84 -18.35
N THR A 49 12.99 -11.51 -17.21
CA THR A 49 13.83 -12.71 -17.15
C THR A 49 13.03 -13.93 -17.61
N SER A 50 13.72 -14.90 -18.21
CA SER A 50 13.10 -16.15 -18.65
C SER A 50 12.69 -17.08 -17.51
N THR A 51 13.17 -16.83 -16.29
CA THR A 51 12.97 -17.66 -15.12
C THR A 51 11.80 -17.20 -14.25
N TYR A 52 11.32 -15.96 -14.41
CA TYR A 52 10.24 -15.45 -13.60
C TYR A 52 8.89 -15.89 -14.18
N PRO A 53 8.04 -16.58 -13.41
CA PRO A 53 6.73 -17.00 -13.88
C PRO A 53 5.85 -15.77 -14.14
N LYS A 54 4.85 -15.91 -15.04
CA LYS A 54 3.83 -14.87 -15.20
C LYS A 54 3.19 -14.57 -13.84
N TYR A 55 2.94 -13.29 -13.57
CA TYR A 55 2.30 -12.90 -12.32
C TYR A 55 0.96 -13.62 -12.16
N LYS A 56 0.76 -14.24 -11.00
CA LYS A 56 -0.54 -14.83 -10.62
C LYS A 56 -1.55 -13.73 -10.32
N TYR A 57 -1.14 -12.74 -9.54
CA TYR A 57 -1.93 -11.59 -9.12
C TYR A 57 -1.57 -10.37 -9.95
N ARG A 58 -2.55 -9.51 -10.26
CA ARG A 58 -2.23 -8.20 -10.84
C ARG A 58 -1.65 -7.30 -9.75
N VAL A 59 -0.56 -6.58 -10.05
CA VAL A 59 -0.04 -5.54 -9.15
C VAL A 59 -0.31 -4.17 -9.75
N ARG A 60 -0.97 -3.31 -8.99
CA ARG A 60 -1.31 -1.94 -9.35
C ARG A 60 -0.50 -0.99 -8.48
N PHE A 61 0.31 -0.15 -9.11
CA PHE A 61 1.09 0.89 -8.43
C PHE A 61 0.35 2.23 -8.59
N CYS A 62 0.13 2.92 -7.48
CA CYS A 62 -0.60 4.18 -7.41
C CYS A 62 0.24 5.26 -6.73
N TRP A 63 0.13 6.48 -7.23
CA TRP A 63 0.62 7.69 -6.57
C TRP A 63 -0.58 8.56 -6.26
N TRP A 64 -0.85 8.74 -4.98
CA TRP A 64 -2.00 9.51 -4.52
C TRP A 64 -1.67 11.00 -4.51
N GLY A 65 -2.67 11.83 -4.75
CA GLY A 65 -2.56 13.28 -4.59
C GLY A 65 -3.56 13.75 -3.55
N ALA A 66 -3.30 14.91 -2.98
CA ALA A 66 -4.14 15.53 -1.97
C ALA A 66 -4.36 14.63 -0.73
N GLU A 67 -3.32 13.89 -0.33
CA GLU A 67 -3.30 13.15 0.94
C GLU A 67 -3.29 14.14 2.11
N GLU A 68 -2.42 15.15 2.01
CA GLU A 68 -2.10 16.13 3.05
C GLU A 68 -3.29 17.05 3.41
N VAL A 69 -4.30 17.09 2.54
CA VAL A 69 -5.54 17.85 2.72
C VAL A 69 -6.75 16.95 3.01
N GLY A 70 -6.51 15.68 3.32
CA GLY A 70 -7.53 14.75 3.82
C GLY A 70 -7.78 13.51 2.94
N LEU A 71 -6.72 12.84 2.48
CA LEU A 71 -6.80 11.56 1.75
C LEU A 71 -7.64 11.61 0.46
N LEU A 72 -7.76 12.78 -0.18
CA LEU A 72 -8.77 13.00 -1.21
C LEU A 72 -8.56 12.13 -2.45
N GLY A 73 -7.31 11.89 -2.84
CA GLY A 73 -6.99 11.05 -3.99
C GLY A 73 -7.34 9.57 -3.78
N SER A 74 -6.93 8.99 -2.65
CA SER A 74 -7.21 7.60 -2.32
C SER A 74 -8.70 7.39 -2.02
N ASP A 75 -9.36 8.32 -1.34
CA ASP A 75 -10.81 8.31 -1.11
C ASP A 75 -11.60 8.36 -2.43
N HIS A 76 -11.21 9.25 -3.34
CA HIS A 76 -11.81 9.31 -4.67
C HIS A 76 -11.63 7.99 -5.42
N HIS A 77 -10.43 7.41 -5.40
CA HIS A 77 -10.15 6.13 -6.07
C HIS A 77 -11.04 5.00 -5.53
N VAL A 78 -11.12 4.85 -4.20
CA VAL A 78 -11.96 3.82 -3.57
C VAL A 78 -13.44 4.04 -3.90
N LYS A 79 -13.93 5.29 -3.87
CA LYS A 79 -15.32 5.61 -4.27
C LYS A 79 -15.61 5.26 -5.72
N GLN A 80 -14.70 5.52 -6.65
CA GLN A 80 -14.86 5.10 -8.04
C GLN A 80 -14.87 3.57 -8.15
N ALA A 81 -13.95 2.89 -7.45
CA ALA A 81 -13.86 1.44 -7.45
C ALA A 81 -15.12 0.76 -6.89
N LYS A 82 -15.79 1.37 -5.92
CA LYS A 82 -17.08 0.87 -5.40
C LYS A 82 -18.22 0.94 -6.40
N ASN A 83 -18.21 1.94 -7.27
CA ASN A 83 -19.35 2.28 -8.13
C ASN A 83 -19.20 1.80 -9.58
N THR A 84 -18.00 1.36 -9.97
CA THR A 84 -17.76 0.82 -11.31
C THR A 84 -18.15 -0.64 -11.42
N SER A 85 -18.49 -1.09 -12.63
CA SER A 85 -18.69 -2.50 -12.98
C SER A 85 -17.52 -3.11 -13.77
N ILE A 86 -16.54 -2.29 -14.15
CA ILE A 86 -15.41 -2.67 -15.00
C ILE A 86 -14.51 -3.66 -14.25
N VAL A 87 -14.30 -4.85 -14.82
CA VAL A 87 -13.38 -5.86 -14.27
C VAL A 87 -11.98 -5.28 -14.17
N GLY A 88 -11.38 -5.41 -12.99
CA GLY A 88 -10.09 -4.83 -12.67
C GLY A 88 -10.16 -3.38 -12.19
N GLU A 89 -11.35 -2.79 -12.08
CA GLU A 89 -11.51 -1.48 -11.44
C GLU A 89 -12.44 -1.55 -10.23
N ARG A 90 -13.12 -2.68 -10.02
CA ARG A 90 -14.04 -2.83 -8.89
C ARG A 90 -13.28 -2.96 -7.59
N LEU A 91 -13.85 -2.43 -6.52
CA LEU A 91 -13.33 -2.63 -5.17
C LEU A 91 -13.23 -4.12 -4.83
N SER A 92 -14.18 -4.95 -5.28
CA SER A 92 -14.18 -6.40 -5.03
C SER A 92 -13.06 -7.16 -5.75
N ASP A 93 -12.34 -6.52 -6.69
CA ASP A 93 -11.19 -7.10 -7.37
C ASP A 93 -9.87 -6.88 -6.58
N TYR A 94 -9.92 -6.09 -5.50
CA TYR A 94 -8.76 -5.73 -4.69
C TYR A 94 -8.61 -6.72 -3.53
N LEU A 95 -7.41 -7.31 -3.38
CA LEU A 95 -7.11 -8.27 -2.32
C LEU A 95 -6.39 -7.62 -1.14
N ILE A 96 -5.47 -6.69 -1.44
CA ILE A 96 -4.55 -6.08 -0.48
C ILE A 96 -4.28 -4.66 -0.93
N ASN A 97 -4.28 -3.71 0.01
CA ASN A 97 -3.63 -2.42 -0.15
C ASN A 97 -2.34 -2.38 0.71
N LEU A 98 -1.20 -2.09 0.08
CA LEU A 98 0.06 -1.82 0.74
C LEU A 98 0.38 -0.34 0.60
N ASN A 99 0.54 0.35 1.72
CA ASN A 99 0.80 1.78 1.75
C ASN A 99 2.22 2.07 2.26
N TYR A 100 2.92 2.94 1.55
CA TYR A 100 4.29 3.34 1.86
C TYR A 100 4.34 4.84 2.09
N ASP A 101 4.49 5.21 3.35
CA ASP A 101 4.41 6.58 3.81
C ASP A 101 5.49 6.86 4.87
N MET A 102 6.33 7.85 4.62
CA MET A 102 7.49 8.24 5.45
C MET A 102 8.51 7.11 5.72
N LEU A 103 9.12 6.56 4.67
CA LEU A 103 10.13 5.50 4.78
C LEU A 103 11.58 5.99 4.99
N GLY A 104 11.82 7.30 4.97
CA GLY A 104 13.16 7.90 4.96
C GLY A 104 13.46 8.79 6.18
N SER A 105 12.84 8.53 7.33
CA SER A 105 13.00 9.35 8.53
C SER A 105 14.48 9.41 8.96
N PRO A 106 15.03 10.60 9.31
CA PRO A 106 16.45 10.75 9.62
C PRO A 106 16.86 10.06 10.93
N ASN A 107 15.92 9.93 11.87
CA ASN A 107 16.04 9.10 13.06
C ASN A 107 14.94 8.03 13.00
N TYR A 108 15.24 6.93 12.32
CA TYR A 108 14.24 5.95 11.91
C TYR A 108 14.02 4.84 12.94
N ILE A 109 12.84 4.22 12.82
CA ILE A 109 12.56 2.86 13.25
C ILE A 109 12.19 2.03 12.03
N PHE A 110 12.28 0.70 12.11
CA PHE A 110 11.68 -0.18 11.12
C PHE A 110 10.22 -0.46 11.51
N GLY A 111 9.35 0.48 11.17
CA GLY A 111 7.93 0.46 11.52
C GLY A 111 7.11 -0.46 10.61
N ILE A 112 6.27 -1.29 11.21
CA ILE A 112 5.26 -2.11 10.51
C ILE A 112 3.89 -1.69 11.03
N TYR A 113 2.91 -1.47 10.16
CA TYR A 113 1.54 -1.27 10.65
C TYR A 113 1.04 -2.51 11.40
N ASP A 114 0.53 -2.31 12.61
CA ASP A 114 -0.05 -3.39 13.40
C ASP A 114 -1.52 -3.62 13.02
N GLY A 115 -1.75 -4.57 12.10
CA GLY A 115 -3.07 -4.98 11.65
C GLY A 115 -3.96 -5.58 12.74
N SER A 116 -3.46 -5.75 13.98
CA SER A 116 -4.28 -6.11 15.14
C SER A 116 -4.90 -4.92 15.87
N THR A 117 -4.39 -3.70 15.64
CA THR A 117 -4.77 -2.46 16.35
C THR A 117 -5.62 -1.50 15.50
N SER A 118 -6.33 -2.04 14.51
CA SER A 118 -7.16 -1.25 13.60
C SER A 118 -8.14 -0.33 14.34
N ARG A 119 -8.33 0.89 13.83
CA ARG A 119 -9.22 1.90 14.43
C ARG A 119 -10.66 1.39 14.63
N ASN A 120 -11.39 2.01 15.57
CA ASN A 120 -12.82 1.78 15.75
C ASN A 120 -13.59 2.00 14.43
N GLY A 121 -14.52 1.09 14.13
CA GLY A 121 -15.27 1.11 12.87
C GLY A 121 -14.58 0.43 11.69
N THR A 122 -13.37 -0.11 11.88
CA THR A 122 -12.76 -1.00 10.86
C THR A 122 -13.64 -2.23 10.66
N PRO A 123 -14.05 -2.55 9.43
CA PRO A 123 -14.81 -3.76 9.13
C PRO A 123 -14.02 -5.01 9.54
N SER A 124 -14.67 -5.95 10.24
CA SER A 124 -14.00 -7.10 10.85
C SER A 124 -13.34 -8.02 9.82
N GLN A 125 -13.79 -8.01 8.56
CA GLN A 125 -13.19 -8.79 7.48
C GLN A 125 -11.77 -8.35 7.10
N ALA A 126 -11.38 -7.09 7.32
CA ALA A 126 -10.03 -6.61 7.01
C ALA A 126 -8.97 -7.15 7.99
N ILE A 127 -9.38 -7.50 9.22
CA ILE A 127 -8.47 -7.76 10.34
C ILE A 127 -7.61 -9.02 10.10
N PRO A 128 -8.15 -10.19 9.70
CA PRO A 128 -7.33 -11.39 9.51
C PRO A 128 -6.27 -11.21 8.40
N GLY A 129 -6.64 -10.55 7.30
CA GLY A 129 -5.72 -10.22 6.21
C GLY A 129 -4.63 -9.27 6.64
N SER A 130 -5.02 -8.16 7.29
CA SER A 130 -4.08 -7.15 7.82
C SER A 130 -3.07 -7.78 8.79
N LYS A 131 -3.51 -8.61 9.74
CA LYS A 131 -2.62 -9.34 10.65
C LYS A 131 -1.62 -10.21 9.91
N LYS A 132 -2.05 -10.92 8.86
CA LYS A 132 -1.18 -11.77 8.06
C LYS A 132 -0.11 -10.97 7.33
N ILE A 133 -0.46 -9.79 6.81
CA ILE A 133 0.50 -8.87 6.17
C ILE A 133 1.48 -8.31 7.20
N SER A 134 1.02 -7.89 8.39
CA SER A 134 1.91 -7.45 9.48
C SER A 134 2.91 -8.54 9.87
N SER A 135 2.45 -9.79 10.02
CA SER A 135 3.33 -10.93 10.28
C SER A 135 4.33 -11.18 9.16
N LEU A 136 3.91 -11.07 7.90
CA LEU A 136 4.80 -11.25 6.75
C LEU A 136 5.98 -10.27 6.78
N PHE A 137 5.72 -8.98 7.02
CA PHE A 137 6.80 -7.99 7.13
C PHE A 137 7.68 -8.26 8.35
N LYS A 138 7.07 -8.57 9.49
CA LYS A 138 7.81 -8.88 10.73
C LYS A 138 8.75 -10.06 10.53
N ASP A 139 8.26 -11.15 9.94
CA ASP A 139 9.05 -12.34 9.68
C ASP A 139 10.22 -12.03 8.73
N TRP A 140 10.01 -11.17 7.73
CA TRP A 140 11.08 -10.71 6.84
C TRP A 140 12.17 -9.96 7.62
N PHE A 141 11.83 -9.00 8.48
CA PHE A 141 12.81 -8.28 9.31
C PHE A 141 13.58 -9.22 10.26
N ILE A 142 12.88 -10.18 10.89
CA ILE A 142 13.51 -11.22 11.72
C ILE A 142 14.51 -12.04 10.90
N GLN A 143 14.12 -12.48 9.70
CA GLN A 143 15.00 -13.24 8.80
C GLN A 143 16.24 -12.45 8.35
N GLN A 144 16.11 -11.12 8.21
CA GLN A 144 17.25 -10.24 7.89
C GLN A 144 18.09 -9.88 9.13
N ASN A 145 17.74 -10.37 10.33
CA ASN A 145 18.35 -9.96 11.60
C ASN A 145 18.33 -8.44 11.81
N LEU A 146 17.22 -7.80 11.42
CA LEU A 146 16.97 -6.38 11.57
C LEU A 146 15.96 -6.13 12.71
N PRO A 147 16.09 -5.01 13.44
CA PRO A 147 15.07 -4.62 14.41
C PRO A 147 13.76 -4.30 13.70
N TRP A 148 12.66 -4.38 14.43
CA TRP A 148 11.32 -4.02 13.96
C TRP A 148 10.50 -3.53 15.15
N ASP A 149 9.52 -2.67 14.88
CA ASP A 149 8.50 -2.29 15.85
C ASP A 149 7.16 -2.07 15.15
N TYR A 150 6.08 -2.15 15.92
CA TYR A 150 4.76 -1.86 15.43
C TYR A 150 4.44 -0.37 15.48
N THR A 151 3.74 0.09 14.45
CA THR A 151 3.18 1.43 14.35
C THR A 151 1.66 1.31 14.26
N GLN A 152 0.97 2.35 14.74
CA GLN A 152 -0.48 2.32 14.84
C GLN A 152 -1.15 2.20 13.47
N PHE A 153 -2.06 1.25 13.34
CA PHE A 153 -2.90 1.09 12.15
C PHE A 153 -4.17 1.96 12.24
N SER A 154 -3.95 3.28 12.27
CA SER A 154 -4.93 4.31 12.61
C SER A 154 -5.88 4.72 11.47
N GLY A 155 -5.55 4.38 10.21
CA GLY A 155 -6.29 4.83 9.03
C GLY A 155 -6.06 6.30 8.66
N ARG A 156 -4.93 6.89 9.08
CA ARG A 156 -4.55 8.30 8.85
C ARG A 156 -3.64 8.54 7.63
N SER A 157 -3.50 7.56 6.77
CA SER A 157 -2.79 7.67 5.48
C SER A 157 -3.62 6.95 4.42
N ASP A 158 -3.16 6.85 3.18
CA ASP A 158 -3.96 6.42 2.02
C ASP A 158 -4.51 4.99 2.07
N TYR A 159 -4.04 4.14 2.99
CA TYR A 159 -4.71 2.86 3.26
C TYR A 159 -6.07 3.04 3.95
N GLY A 160 -6.33 4.19 4.57
CA GLY A 160 -7.52 4.48 5.37
C GLY A 160 -8.83 4.29 4.62
N PRO A 161 -9.00 4.84 3.40
CA PRO A 161 -10.18 4.60 2.56
C PRO A 161 -10.37 3.13 2.17
N PHE A 162 -9.29 2.38 1.92
CA PHE A 162 -9.35 0.94 1.63
C PHE A 162 -9.79 0.15 2.87
N LEU A 163 -9.16 0.44 4.01
CA LEU A 163 -9.46 -0.17 5.29
C LEU A 163 -10.92 0.06 5.70
N ALA A 164 -11.47 1.26 5.44
CA ALA A 164 -12.87 1.59 5.71
C ALA A 164 -13.87 0.71 4.96
N GLU A 165 -13.45 0.12 3.84
CA GLU A 165 -14.27 -0.75 3.00
C GLU A 165 -13.95 -2.24 3.18
N GLY A 166 -13.04 -2.57 4.11
CA GLY A 166 -12.71 -3.94 4.46
C GLY A 166 -11.60 -4.58 3.62
N ILE A 167 -10.83 -3.77 2.89
CA ILE A 167 -9.62 -4.19 2.15
C ILE A 167 -8.40 -4.17 3.07
#